data_AF-A0A2M8A950-F1
#
_entry.id   AF-A0A2M8A950-F1
#
_cell.length_a   1.000
_cell.length_b   1.000
_cell.length_c   1.000
_cell.angle_alpha   90.00
_cell.angle_beta   90.00
_cell.angle_gamma   90.00
#
_symmetry.space_group_name_H-M   'P 1'
#
loop_
_entity.id
_entity.type
_entity.pdbx_description
1 polymer ?
#
loop_
_entity_poly.entity_id
_entity_poly.type
_entity_poly.pdbx_seq_one_letter_code
_entity_poly.pdbx_strand_id
1 'polypeptide(L)'
;MRKLKLMGFVLFCLNYYNVLAQPSDATVKARAISDGSTFVRFEGSGNVHSNLTETWYIRVVTTKSKTEYPGINYINAIEYKYIKSGSNWVFDRTYNWWGQYEGIPNPNEAEAVAFVKKDLEKFLGGAYGDIVGDIGEIKLAEEPKWEWHTMKSVSFIMSTTYDRKMSSTEVSKVKQLYQVRFYADEPKGAWKSFISSKEGAPEIIATKTYSVAEVNAMPSLSDMKYKNEAKSIIASLPKVEVPKFSNAKEMIVYTHKMLRELSKEELHAYLLQTLSSSYFQENSKIVLNASGERKIKEVMDEAHGAKSSYKKQYCENPVIKTEQNGMMELWNKANDRKCRISVDKQGDTYKISDLELYVFATDADIARVEAATLCGGTIQTKVETAVGYNIGDPCEIMDKYKKWQKGTVKQKDTSFDNRYYVNVEQGTSGWYTTDQMRTSTNQKSSVTTENKTGNTATSTQTFKVGDKIMGNWKNKGKYYSGTVSAKIGDKYVIFYDDGDKETCTADQLKLK
;
A
#
# COMPACT_ATOMS: atom_id res chain seq x y z
N MET A 1 107.49 -57.97 -27.22
CA MET A 1 106.94 -58.85 -26.15
C MET A 1 106.03 -58.03 -25.25
N ARG A 2 104.88 -58.60 -24.85
CA ARG A 2 103.85 -58.12 -23.88
C ARG A 2 102.97 -56.96 -24.37
N LYS A 3 101.76 -57.23 -24.87
CA LYS A 3 100.46 -57.52 -24.19
C LYS A 3 99.86 -56.32 -23.43
N LEU A 4 98.96 -55.63 -24.13
CA LEU A 4 97.56 -55.30 -23.78
C LEU A 4 97.22 -54.80 -22.36
N LYS A 5 96.62 -53.61 -22.27
CA LYS A 5 95.33 -53.39 -21.59
C LYS A 5 94.54 -52.31 -22.31
N LEU A 6 93.33 -52.69 -22.70
CA LEU A 6 92.28 -51.90 -23.35
C LEU A 6 91.35 -51.36 -22.25
N MET A 7 91.14 -50.04 -22.21
CA MET A 7 89.98 -49.35 -21.60
C MET A 7 89.82 -48.11 -22.50
N GLY A 8 88.86 -48.04 -23.41
CA GLY A 8 87.43 -48.14 -23.17
C GLY A 8 86.86 -46.73 -23.02
N PHE A 9 86.92 -45.94 -24.10
CA PHE A 9 86.34 -44.60 -24.18
C PHE A 9 84.82 -44.75 -24.28
N VAL A 10 84.11 -44.49 -23.18
CA VAL A 10 82.64 -44.43 -23.19
C VAL A 10 82.24 -43.08 -23.75
N LEU A 11 81.71 -43.10 -24.97
CA LEU A 11 81.03 -41.98 -25.61
C LEU A 11 79.77 -41.66 -24.77
N PHE A 12 79.79 -40.56 -24.03
CA PHE A 12 78.60 -40.04 -23.36
C PHE A 12 77.65 -39.49 -24.44
N CYS A 13 76.70 -40.32 -24.89
CA CYS A 13 75.54 -39.84 -25.63
C CYS A 13 74.67 -39.00 -24.69
N LEU A 14 74.89 -37.68 -24.70
CA LEU A 14 73.95 -36.70 -24.16
C LEU A 14 72.63 -36.83 -24.93
N ASN A 15 71.71 -37.64 -24.42
CA ASN A 15 70.31 -37.56 -24.80
C ASN A 15 69.78 -36.20 -24.32
N TYR A 16 69.80 -35.22 -25.23
CA TYR A 16 69.04 -33.99 -25.10
C TYR A 16 67.56 -34.37 -25.10
N TYR A 17 66.99 -34.60 -23.91
CA TYR A 17 65.56 -34.49 -23.71
C TYR A 17 65.21 -33.02 -23.96
N ASN A 18 64.72 -32.71 -25.17
CA ASN A 18 64.05 -31.45 -25.43
C ASN A 18 62.76 -31.43 -24.59
N VAL A 19 62.86 -31.01 -23.34
CA VAL A 19 61.71 -30.49 -22.61
C VAL A 19 61.32 -29.21 -23.34
N LEU A 20 60.42 -29.32 -24.31
CA LEU A 20 59.97 -28.16 -25.06
C LEU A 20 59.33 -27.17 -24.10
N ALA A 21 59.95 -25.99 -24.03
CA ALA A 21 59.56 -24.92 -23.14
C ALA A 21 58.08 -24.57 -23.38
N GLN A 22 57.39 -24.21 -22.31
CA GLN A 22 56.08 -23.55 -22.38
C GLN A 22 56.08 -22.39 -23.39
N PRO A 23 54.92 -22.00 -23.95
CA PRO A 23 54.83 -20.86 -24.85
C PRO A 23 55.58 -19.64 -24.32
N SER A 24 56.43 -19.04 -25.14
CA SER A 24 57.23 -17.88 -24.75
C SER A 24 56.36 -16.63 -24.62
N ASP A 25 56.81 -15.65 -23.85
CA ASP A 25 56.19 -14.33 -23.79
C ASP A 25 56.12 -13.67 -25.18
N ALA A 26 57.09 -13.92 -26.07
CA ALA A 26 57.03 -13.45 -27.45
C ALA A 26 55.84 -14.07 -28.21
N THR A 27 55.58 -15.36 -28.02
CA THR A 27 54.44 -16.07 -28.61
C THR A 27 53.12 -15.50 -28.13
N VAL A 28 52.98 -15.31 -26.81
CA VAL A 28 51.74 -14.77 -26.21
C VAL A 28 51.54 -13.30 -26.61
N LYS A 29 52.60 -12.49 -26.64
CA LYS A 29 52.55 -11.09 -27.09
C LYS A 29 52.15 -10.97 -28.56
N ALA A 30 52.73 -11.79 -29.44
CA ALA A 30 52.38 -11.80 -30.86
C ALA A 30 50.90 -12.12 -31.06
N ARG A 31 50.36 -13.10 -30.30
CA ARG A 31 48.93 -13.41 -30.32
C ARG A 31 48.09 -12.24 -29.83
N ALA A 32 48.42 -11.64 -28.69
CA ALA A 32 47.68 -10.49 -28.15
C ALA A 32 47.67 -9.28 -29.11
N ILE A 33 48.77 -9.02 -29.82
CA ILE A 33 48.82 -7.99 -30.87
C ILE A 33 47.94 -8.38 -32.06
N SER A 34 47.96 -9.65 -32.49
CA SER A 34 47.08 -10.16 -33.53
C SER A 34 45.60 -10.08 -33.16
N ASP A 35 45.27 -10.19 -31.88
CA ASP A 35 43.92 -10.01 -31.34
C ASP A 35 43.53 -8.52 -31.22
N GLY A 36 44.37 -7.60 -31.70
CA GLY A 36 44.08 -6.16 -31.80
C GLY A 36 44.69 -5.29 -30.70
N SER A 37 45.54 -5.85 -29.83
CA SER A 37 46.19 -5.08 -28.78
C SER A 37 47.32 -4.19 -29.31
N THR A 38 47.32 -2.94 -28.85
CA THR A 38 48.38 -1.95 -29.07
C THR A 38 49.43 -1.93 -27.96
N PHE A 39 49.18 -2.62 -26.84
CA PHE A 39 50.07 -2.69 -25.68
C PHE A 39 49.88 -4.00 -24.94
N VAL A 40 50.97 -4.64 -24.52
CA VAL A 40 50.92 -5.90 -23.78
C VAL A 40 51.87 -5.82 -22.61
N ARG A 41 51.35 -6.00 -21.39
CA ARG A 41 52.13 -6.14 -20.16
C ARG A 41 51.85 -7.50 -19.55
N PHE A 42 52.91 -8.26 -19.26
CA PHE A 42 52.78 -9.57 -18.61
C PHE A 42 52.51 -9.42 -17.11
N GLU A 43 51.57 -10.21 -16.61
CA GLU A 43 51.28 -10.33 -15.18
C GLU A 43 51.90 -11.63 -14.66
N GLY A 44 52.79 -11.54 -13.67
CA GLY A 44 53.49 -12.70 -13.09
C GLY A 44 54.40 -13.43 -14.08
N SER A 45 54.63 -14.73 -13.88
CA SER A 45 55.53 -15.59 -14.69
C SER A 45 54.82 -16.66 -15.56
N GLY A 46 53.49 -16.79 -15.43
CA GLY A 46 52.71 -17.84 -16.09
C GLY A 46 52.90 -19.20 -15.42
N ASN A 47 51.93 -20.09 -15.58
CA ASN A 47 51.90 -21.37 -14.86
C ASN A 47 51.50 -22.52 -15.77
N VAL A 48 52.19 -23.66 -15.62
CA VAL A 48 51.78 -24.93 -16.21
C VAL A 48 50.96 -25.70 -15.18
N HIS A 49 49.80 -26.18 -15.61
CA HIS A 49 48.87 -26.98 -14.84
C HIS A 49 48.68 -28.33 -15.53
N SER A 50 48.41 -29.37 -14.75
CA SER A 50 48.11 -30.71 -15.27
C SER A 50 47.05 -31.38 -14.41
N ASN A 51 46.15 -32.11 -15.05
CA ASN A 51 45.24 -33.07 -14.41
C ASN A 51 45.32 -34.42 -15.15
N LEU A 52 44.40 -35.35 -14.87
CA LEU A 52 44.41 -36.70 -15.45
C LEU A 52 44.19 -36.72 -16.97
N THR A 53 43.62 -35.67 -17.56
CA THR A 53 43.18 -35.65 -18.97
C THR A 53 43.86 -34.56 -19.80
N GLU A 54 44.36 -33.49 -19.19
CA GLU A 54 45.00 -32.37 -19.88
C GLU A 54 46.19 -31.78 -19.11
N THR A 55 47.18 -31.31 -19.86
CA THR A 55 48.22 -30.38 -19.40
C THR A 55 48.04 -29.07 -20.15
N TRP A 56 47.98 -27.95 -19.43
CA TRP A 56 47.77 -26.63 -20.01
C TRP A 56 48.67 -25.57 -19.39
N TYR A 57 48.95 -24.52 -20.16
CA TYR A 57 49.73 -23.37 -19.75
C TYR A 57 48.84 -22.13 -19.75
N ILE A 58 48.91 -21.34 -18.67
CA ILE A 58 48.20 -20.08 -18.50
C ILE A 58 49.20 -18.94 -18.46
N ARG A 59 48.95 -17.91 -19.30
CA ARG A 59 49.68 -16.65 -19.28
C ARG A 59 48.72 -15.47 -19.26
N VAL A 60 48.77 -14.67 -18.20
CA VAL A 60 47.92 -13.47 -18.06
C VAL A 60 48.68 -12.25 -18.55
N VAL A 61 48.01 -11.43 -19.35
CA VAL A 61 48.52 -10.15 -19.85
C VAL A 61 47.48 -9.06 -19.67
N THR A 62 47.93 -7.87 -19.28
CA THR A 62 47.12 -6.65 -19.44
C THR A 62 47.30 -6.15 -20.87
N THR A 63 46.19 -5.93 -21.56
CA THR A 63 46.17 -5.44 -22.95
C THR A 63 45.49 -4.08 -23.07
N LYS A 64 45.79 -3.35 -24.15
CA LYS A 64 45.11 -2.11 -24.50
C LYS A 64 44.74 -2.13 -25.97
N SER A 65 43.45 -2.07 -26.26
CA SER A 65 42.93 -2.08 -27.63
C SER A 65 42.16 -0.80 -27.91
N LYS A 66 42.23 -0.30 -29.15
CA LYS A 66 41.43 0.83 -29.59
C LYS A 66 39.96 0.42 -29.63
N THR A 67 39.06 1.32 -29.26
CA THR A 67 37.63 1.14 -29.49
C THR A 67 37.21 1.84 -30.79
N GLU A 68 35.97 1.64 -31.22
CA GLU A 68 35.37 2.39 -32.32
C GLU A 68 35.23 3.90 -32.03
N TYR A 69 35.38 4.31 -30.76
CA TYR A 69 35.29 5.70 -30.34
C TYR A 69 36.69 6.33 -30.19
N PRO A 70 36.97 7.45 -30.89
CA PRO A 70 38.23 8.16 -30.76
C PRO A 70 38.52 8.57 -29.31
N GLY A 71 39.75 8.30 -28.84
CA GLY A 71 40.18 8.66 -27.49
C GLY A 71 39.65 7.76 -26.37
N ILE A 72 38.99 6.65 -26.69
CA ILE A 72 38.61 5.61 -25.72
C ILE A 72 39.35 4.32 -26.07
N ASN A 73 40.06 3.77 -25.10
CA ASN A 73 40.74 2.49 -25.22
C ASN A 73 40.15 1.48 -24.22
N TYR A 74 40.02 0.23 -24.64
CA TYR A 74 39.65 -0.85 -23.74
C TYR A 74 40.92 -1.44 -23.13
N ILE A 75 41.00 -1.43 -21.80
CA ILE A 75 42.08 -2.03 -21.03
C ILE A 75 41.50 -3.22 -20.28
N ASN A 76 42.09 -4.39 -20.45
CA ASN A 76 41.64 -5.60 -19.77
C ASN A 76 42.80 -6.54 -19.45
N ALA A 77 42.62 -7.35 -18.41
CA ALA A 77 43.47 -8.50 -18.17
C ALA A 77 42.90 -9.72 -18.90
N ILE A 78 43.71 -10.30 -19.79
CA ILE A 78 43.36 -11.47 -20.58
C ILE A 78 44.30 -12.61 -20.19
N GLU A 79 43.73 -13.74 -19.82
CA GLU A 79 44.40 -15.03 -19.75
C GLU A 79 44.43 -15.69 -21.11
N TYR A 80 45.61 -16.15 -21.52
CA TYR A 80 45.80 -17.01 -22.68
C TYR A 80 46.08 -18.44 -22.21
N LYS A 81 45.16 -19.37 -22.53
CA LYS A 81 45.30 -20.81 -22.24
C LYS A 81 45.82 -21.55 -23.48
N TYR A 82 46.86 -22.36 -23.27
CA TYR A 82 47.40 -23.27 -24.27
C TYR A 82 47.33 -24.71 -23.76
N ILE A 83 46.86 -25.65 -24.57
CA ILE A 83 46.82 -27.08 -24.23
C ILE A 83 48.01 -27.78 -24.87
N LYS A 84 48.62 -28.69 -24.12
CA LYS A 84 49.71 -29.53 -24.61
C LYS A 84 49.14 -30.65 -25.50
N SER A 85 49.57 -30.69 -26.76
CA SER A 85 49.20 -31.72 -27.74
C SER A 85 50.46 -32.37 -28.29
N GLY A 86 50.76 -33.59 -27.80
CA GLY A 86 52.02 -34.27 -28.06
C GLY A 86 53.22 -33.43 -27.60
N SER A 87 54.07 -33.06 -28.56
CA SER A 87 55.23 -32.18 -28.32
C SER A 87 54.92 -30.69 -28.43
N ASN A 88 53.72 -30.32 -28.90
CA ASN A 88 53.36 -28.93 -29.20
C ASN A 88 52.45 -28.32 -28.12
N TRP A 89 52.46 -27.00 -28.04
CA TRP A 89 51.46 -26.23 -27.31
C TRP A 89 50.51 -25.57 -28.30
N VAL A 90 49.23 -25.87 -28.20
CA VAL A 90 48.19 -25.35 -29.09
C VAL A 90 47.36 -24.34 -28.31
N PHE A 91 47.12 -23.16 -28.89
CA PHE A 91 46.22 -22.19 -28.31
C PHE A 91 44.82 -22.79 -28.18
N ASP A 92 44.25 -22.72 -26.98
CA ASP A 92 42.88 -23.18 -26.70
C ASP A 92 41.92 -22.00 -26.72
N ARG A 93 42.08 -21.08 -25.76
CA ARG A 93 41.15 -19.97 -25.56
C ARG A 93 41.77 -18.80 -24.80
N THR A 94 41.04 -17.69 -24.81
CA THR A 94 41.27 -16.56 -23.91
C THR A 94 40.17 -16.47 -22.85
N TYR A 95 40.50 -15.97 -21.67
CA TYR A 95 39.53 -15.61 -20.64
C TYR A 95 39.80 -14.17 -20.16
N ASN A 96 38.76 -13.33 -20.13
CA ASN A 96 38.87 -11.95 -19.66
C ASN A 96 38.60 -11.91 -18.15
N TRP A 97 39.58 -11.43 -17.39
CA TRP A 97 39.54 -11.34 -15.93
C TRP A 97 38.83 -10.07 -15.44
N TRP A 98 39.15 -8.94 -16.05
CA TRP A 98 38.53 -7.64 -15.79
C TRP A 98 38.74 -6.74 -16.99
N GLY A 99 37.81 -5.81 -17.22
CA GLY A 99 37.90 -4.80 -18.27
C GLY A 99 37.49 -3.43 -17.77
N GLN A 100 38.13 -2.40 -18.30
CA GLN A 100 37.81 -0.99 -18.06
C GLN A 100 38.06 -0.17 -19.33
N TYR A 101 37.49 1.03 -19.37
CA TYR A 101 37.65 1.94 -20.49
C TYR A 101 38.50 3.13 -20.06
N GLU A 102 39.72 3.21 -20.61
CA GLU A 102 40.52 4.41 -20.51
C GLU A 102 39.87 5.52 -21.35
N GLY A 103 39.74 6.71 -20.76
CA GLY A 103 39.12 7.87 -21.39
C GLY A 103 37.64 8.08 -21.02
N ILE A 104 37.01 7.16 -20.29
CA ILE A 104 35.67 7.33 -19.71
C ILE A 104 35.81 7.38 -18.18
N PRO A 105 35.62 8.54 -17.53
CA PRO A 105 35.73 8.61 -16.08
C PRO A 105 34.56 7.88 -15.41
N ASN A 106 34.81 7.34 -14.22
CA ASN A 106 33.73 6.86 -13.36
C ASN A 106 32.83 8.05 -12.94
N PRO A 107 31.51 7.84 -12.79
CA PRO A 107 30.63 8.82 -12.16
C PRO A 107 31.23 9.36 -10.86
N ASN A 108 31.21 10.68 -10.68
CA ASN A 108 31.54 11.23 -9.36
C ASN A 108 30.36 11.06 -8.39
N GLU A 109 30.62 11.22 -7.10
CA GLU A 109 29.60 11.03 -6.07
C GLU A 109 28.40 11.96 -6.23
N ALA A 110 28.63 13.25 -6.51
CA ALA A 110 27.55 14.21 -6.66
C ALA A 110 26.63 13.85 -7.84
N GLU A 111 27.20 13.44 -8.97
CA GLU A 111 26.47 12.94 -10.13
C GLU A 111 25.68 11.66 -9.80
N ALA A 112 26.32 10.69 -9.14
CA ALA A 112 25.69 9.44 -8.77
C ALA A 112 24.51 9.65 -7.81
N VAL A 113 24.72 10.43 -6.76
CA VAL A 113 23.69 10.77 -5.76
C VAL A 113 22.55 11.55 -6.41
N ALA A 114 22.85 12.56 -7.22
CA ALA A 114 21.83 13.34 -7.92
C ALA A 114 21.00 12.46 -8.86
N PHE A 115 21.62 11.47 -9.50
CA PHE A 115 20.93 10.59 -10.43
C PHE A 115 20.01 9.58 -9.72
N VAL A 116 20.48 8.91 -8.65
CA VAL A 116 19.64 7.96 -7.90
C VAL A 116 18.50 8.64 -7.14
N LYS A 117 18.70 9.89 -6.67
CA LYS A 117 17.64 10.65 -5.98
C LYS A 117 16.44 10.99 -6.87
N LYS A 118 16.58 10.95 -8.19
CA LYS A 118 15.45 11.13 -9.12
C LYS A 118 14.42 10.01 -9.00
N ASP A 119 14.82 8.84 -8.50
CA ASP A 119 13.97 7.68 -8.31
C ASP A 119 14.42 6.88 -7.07
N LEU A 120 14.17 7.44 -5.88
CA LEU A 120 14.54 6.81 -4.61
C LEU A 120 13.89 5.44 -4.41
N GLU A 121 12.66 5.26 -4.91
CA GLU A 121 11.95 3.99 -4.83
C GLU A 121 12.71 2.90 -5.58
N LYS A 122 13.18 3.20 -6.80
CA LYS A 122 14.03 2.28 -7.57
C LYS A 122 15.39 2.05 -6.92
N PHE A 123 16.01 3.08 -6.33
CA PHE A 123 17.29 2.95 -5.65
C PHE A 123 17.20 2.04 -4.42
N LEU A 124 16.18 2.23 -3.58
CA LEU A 124 16.03 1.53 -2.30
C LEU A 124 15.34 0.16 -2.46
N GLY A 125 14.61 -0.02 -3.57
CA GLY A 125 13.86 -1.23 -3.88
C GLY A 125 12.85 -1.55 -2.77
N GLY A 126 12.75 -2.83 -2.40
CA GLY A 126 11.82 -3.28 -1.37
C GLY A 126 12.00 -2.65 0.02
N ALA A 127 13.15 -2.02 0.31
CA ALA A 127 13.32 -1.30 1.57
C ALA A 127 12.48 -0.01 1.63
N TYR A 128 12.09 0.57 0.48
CA TYR A 128 11.39 1.85 0.40
C TYR A 128 10.11 1.88 1.25
N GLY A 129 9.36 0.78 1.28
CA GLY A 129 8.12 0.66 2.07
C GLY A 129 8.32 0.48 3.58
N ASP A 130 9.54 0.11 4.01
CA ASP A 130 9.84 -0.17 5.41
C ASP A 130 10.63 0.96 6.09
N ILE A 131 11.19 1.89 5.31
CA ILE A 131 12.00 3.00 5.81
C ILE A 131 11.10 4.04 6.45
N VAL A 132 11.34 4.35 7.72
CA VAL A 132 10.60 5.35 8.49
C VAL A 132 11.41 6.63 8.64
N GLY A 133 10.72 7.77 8.58
CA GLY A 133 11.38 9.07 8.64
C GLY A 133 12.23 9.36 7.40
N ASP A 134 13.30 10.14 7.57
CA ASP A 134 14.16 10.55 6.48
C ASP A 134 15.22 9.50 6.15
N ILE A 135 15.58 9.43 4.86
CA ILE A 135 16.78 8.73 4.45
C ILE A 135 18.01 9.54 4.88
N GLY A 136 19.00 8.86 5.44
CA GLY A 136 20.30 9.45 5.72
C GLY A 136 21.09 9.77 4.46
N GLU A 137 22.36 10.10 4.64
CA GLU A 137 23.25 10.45 3.53
C GLU A 137 23.44 9.26 2.58
N ILE A 138 23.06 9.48 1.31
CA ILE A 138 23.40 8.58 0.20
C ILE A 138 24.76 9.02 -0.34
N LYS A 139 25.70 8.08 -0.44
CA LYS A 139 27.07 8.33 -0.93
C LYS A 139 27.67 7.11 -1.62
N LEU A 140 28.83 7.26 -2.26
CA LEU A 140 29.61 6.11 -2.72
C LEU A 140 30.08 5.29 -1.52
N ALA A 141 30.19 3.97 -1.67
CA ALA A 141 30.82 3.15 -0.64
C ALA A 141 32.32 3.45 -0.53
N GLU A 142 32.93 3.12 0.62
CA GLU A 142 34.39 3.25 0.82
C GLU A 142 35.18 2.51 -0.27
N GLU A 143 34.68 1.35 -0.69
CA GLU A 143 35.16 0.61 -1.86
C GLU A 143 34.01 0.47 -2.88
N PRO A 144 33.88 1.38 -3.87
CA PRO A 144 32.77 1.34 -4.82
C PRO A 144 32.80 0.15 -5.78
N LYS A 145 33.92 -0.60 -5.88
CA LYS A 145 34.08 -1.75 -6.80
C LYS A 145 33.57 -1.47 -8.23
N TRP A 146 34.14 -0.46 -8.87
CA TRP A 146 33.77 -0.06 -10.22
C TRP A 146 33.95 -1.21 -11.23
N GLU A 147 32.91 -1.50 -12.00
CA GLU A 147 32.91 -2.52 -13.04
C GLU A 147 32.23 -1.99 -14.30
N TRP A 148 33.02 -1.79 -15.35
CA TRP A 148 32.51 -1.37 -16.65
C TRP A 148 32.08 -2.58 -17.46
N HIS A 149 30.77 -2.70 -17.72
CA HIS A 149 30.20 -3.79 -18.50
C HIS A 149 30.24 -3.49 -20.01
N THR A 150 30.05 -2.22 -20.36
CA THR A 150 30.13 -1.67 -21.72
C THR A 150 30.58 -0.22 -21.61
N MET A 151 30.99 0.45 -22.69
CA MET A 151 31.30 1.90 -22.67
C MET A 151 30.13 2.80 -22.23
N LYS A 152 28.92 2.23 -22.11
CA LYS A 152 27.68 2.91 -21.80
C LYS A 152 27.07 2.47 -20.47
N SER A 153 27.73 1.57 -19.74
CA SER A 153 27.19 1.09 -18.47
C SER A 153 28.26 0.66 -17.48
N VAL A 154 28.15 1.16 -16.26
CA VAL A 154 29.08 0.90 -15.15
C VAL A 154 28.31 0.53 -13.90
N SER A 155 28.79 -0.50 -13.20
CA SER A 155 28.30 -0.90 -11.88
C SER A 155 29.25 -0.43 -10.79
N PHE A 156 28.70 -0.06 -9.65
CA PHE A 156 29.44 0.36 -8.46
C PHE A 156 28.55 0.29 -7.22
N ILE A 157 29.16 0.39 -6.04
CA ILE A 157 28.49 0.26 -4.76
C ILE A 157 28.29 1.64 -4.14
N MET A 158 27.05 1.91 -3.77
CA MET A 158 26.65 3.06 -2.96
C MET A 158 26.25 2.60 -1.56
N SER A 159 26.25 3.52 -0.60
CA SER A 159 25.81 3.27 0.77
C SER A 159 24.84 4.34 1.23
N THR A 160 23.93 3.96 2.11
CA THR A 160 23.05 4.89 2.82
C THR A 160 22.68 4.31 4.18
N THR A 161 22.31 5.19 5.11
CA THR A 161 21.76 4.81 6.42
C THR A 161 20.32 5.25 6.56
N TYR A 162 19.48 4.46 7.22
CA TYR A 162 18.09 4.83 7.49
C TYR A 162 17.52 3.99 8.63
N ASP A 163 16.40 4.44 9.19
CA ASP A 163 15.62 3.67 10.15
C ASP A 163 14.60 2.81 9.40
N ARG A 164 14.53 1.51 9.72
CA ARG A 164 13.69 0.54 9.01
C ARG A 164 12.86 -0.29 9.98
N LYS A 165 11.58 -0.49 9.67
CA LYS A 165 10.72 -1.47 10.35
C LYS A 165 11.26 -2.88 10.09
N MET A 166 11.74 -3.53 11.14
CA MET A 166 12.22 -4.92 11.09
C MET A 166 11.12 -5.91 11.42
N SER A 167 10.18 -5.50 12.28
CA SER A 167 8.99 -6.26 12.67
C SER A 167 7.87 -5.32 13.10
N SER A 168 6.75 -5.86 13.58
CA SER A 168 5.65 -5.06 14.14
C SER A 168 6.01 -4.32 15.42
N THR A 169 7.16 -4.61 16.04
CA THR A 169 7.59 -4.02 17.31
C THR A 169 9.02 -3.48 17.28
N GLU A 170 9.78 -3.68 16.21
CA GLU A 170 11.20 -3.30 16.16
C GLU A 170 11.49 -2.43 14.95
N VAL A 171 12.17 -1.31 15.22
CA VAL A 171 12.74 -0.44 14.20
C VAL A 171 14.25 -0.38 14.44
N SER A 172 15.03 -0.61 13.40
CA SER A 172 16.48 -0.59 13.47
C SER A 172 17.05 0.49 12.56
N LYS A 173 18.05 1.20 13.07
CA LYS A 173 18.95 2.01 12.25
C LYS A 173 19.91 1.09 11.55
N VAL A 174 19.95 1.13 10.22
CA VAL A 174 20.79 0.26 9.42
C VAL A 174 21.67 1.03 8.44
N LYS A 175 22.84 0.50 8.12
CA LYS A 175 23.64 0.87 6.95
C LYS A 175 23.46 -0.22 5.89
N GLN A 176 23.00 0.16 4.71
CA GLN A 176 22.80 -0.77 3.59
C GLN A 176 23.69 -0.36 2.43
N LEU A 177 24.36 -1.36 1.85
CA LEU A 177 25.07 -1.22 0.58
C LEU A 177 24.14 -1.58 -0.57
N TYR A 178 24.27 -0.86 -1.67
CA TYR A 178 23.50 -1.06 -2.89
C TYR A 178 24.46 -1.17 -4.07
N GLN A 179 24.40 -2.28 -4.80
CA GLN A 179 25.03 -2.39 -6.11
C GLN A 179 24.13 -1.68 -7.12
N VAL A 180 24.64 -0.59 -7.68
CA VAL A 180 23.94 0.25 -8.63
C VAL A 180 24.63 0.14 -9.98
N ARG A 181 23.86 0.01 -11.05
CA ARG A 181 24.38 0.05 -12.42
C ARG A 181 23.71 1.14 -13.21
N PHE A 182 24.50 2.06 -13.75
CA PHE A 182 24.04 3.14 -14.60
C PHE A 182 24.11 2.75 -16.08
N TYR A 183 23.21 3.32 -16.90
CA TYR A 183 23.13 3.12 -18.34
C TYR A 183 23.02 4.47 -19.07
N ALA A 184 23.74 4.62 -20.17
CA ALA A 184 23.69 5.76 -21.09
C ALA A 184 23.43 5.27 -22.53
N ASP A 185 23.06 6.19 -23.43
CA ASP A 185 22.84 5.86 -24.86
C ASP A 185 24.15 5.88 -25.68
N GLU A 186 25.11 6.67 -25.24
CA GLU A 186 26.42 6.87 -25.87
C GLU A 186 27.55 6.95 -24.83
N PRO A 187 28.79 6.58 -25.19
CA PRO A 187 29.94 6.73 -24.29
C PRO A 187 30.13 8.19 -23.88
N LYS A 188 30.35 8.43 -22.59
CA LYS A 188 30.43 9.78 -21.97
C LYS A 188 29.13 10.62 -22.05
N GLY A 189 28.03 10.04 -22.53
CA GLY A 189 26.73 10.69 -22.54
C GLY A 189 26.11 10.78 -21.15
N ALA A 190 25.02 11.53 -21.04
CA ALA A 190 24.26 11.61 -19.79
C ALA A 190 23.61 10.26 -19.42
N TRP A 191 23.60 9.93 -18.13
CA TRP A 191 22.93 8.74 -17.60
C TRP A 191 21.42 8.81 -17.83
N LYS A 192 20.83 7.72 -18.31
CA LYS A 192 19.42 7.61 -18.72
C LYS A 192 18.60 6.75 -17.79
N SER A 193 19.17 5.64 -17.33
CA SER A 193 18.52 4.79 -16.35
C SER A 193 19.54 4.14 -15.45
N PHE A 194 19.07 3.58 -14.34
CA PHE A 194 19.86 2.71 -13.49
C PHE A 194 19.04 1.50 -13.02
N ILE A 195 19.73 0.47 -12.55
CA ILE A 195 19.17 -0.57 -11.69
C ILE A 195 19.89 -0.55 -10.36
N SER A 196 19.23 -1.00 -9.30
CA SER A 196 19.78 -1.08 -7.96
C SER A 196 19.36 -2.38 -7.31
N SER A 197 20.28 -3.02 -6.61
CA SER A 197 20.03 -4.20 -5.79
C SER A 197 20.81 -4.09 -4.49
N LYS A 198 20.30 -4.72 -3.42
CA LYS A 198 21.02 -4.79 -2.14
C LYS A 198 22.31 -5.58 -2.32
N GLU A 199 23.41 -5.00 -1.87
CA GLU A 199 24.70 -5.67 -1.76
C GLU A 199 24.83 -6.22 -0.32
N GLY A 200 24.69 -7.54 -0.17
CA GLY A 200 24.75 -8.20 1.12
C GLY A 200 23.63 -7.81 2.11
N ALA A 201 23.77 -8.30 3.34
CA ALA A 201 22.87 -7.97 4.43
C ALA A 201 23.17 -6.56 4.98
N PRO A 202 22.15 -5.83 5.48
CA PRO A 202 22.38 -4.56 6.14
C PRO A 202 23.18 -4.74 7.44
N GLU A 203 24.05 -3.79 7.73
CA GLU A 203 24.68 -3.64 9.04
C GLU A 203 23.67 -2.97 9.99
N ILE A 204 23.36 -3.62 11.10
CA ILE A 204 22.47 -3.08 12.14
C ILE A 204 23.32 -2.21 13.08
N ILE A 205 23.05 -0.89 13.06
CA ILE A 205 23.74 0.08 13.91
C ILE A 205 23.09 0.13 15.29
N ALA A 206 21.75 0.16 15.33
CA ALA A 206 20.98 0.18 16.57
C ALA A 206 19.59 -0.40 16.34
N THR A 207 18.99 -0.98 17.38
CA THR A 207 17.60 -1.46 17.37
C THR A 207 16.85 -0.84 18.54
N LYS A 208 15.61 -0.41 18.28
CA LYS A 208 14.70 0.07 19.31
C LYS A 208 13.37 -0.66 19.20
N THR A 209 12.84 -1.07 20.35
CA THR A 209 11.54 -1.71 20.48
C THR A 209 10.45 -0.68 20.77
N TYR A 210 9.29 -0.89 20.17
CA TYR A 210 8.10 -0.07 20.24
C TYR A 210 6.88 -0.98 20.41
N SER A 211 5.75 -0.41 20.83
CA SER A 211 4.47 -1.08 20.71
C SER A 211 4.03 -1.19 19.24
N VAL A 212 3.16 -2.16 18.95
CA VAL A 212 2.59 -2.33 17.59
C VAL A 212 1.90 -1.06 17.09
N ALA A 213 1.17 -0.37 17.98
CA ALA A 213 0.49 0.87 17.65
C ALA A 213 1.48 1.98 17.28
N GLU A 214 2.62 2.09 17.97
CA GLU A 214 3.66 3.06 17.64
C GLU A 214 4.29 2.78 16.27
N VAL A 215 4.66 1.52 15.97
CA VAL A 215 5.25 1.16 14.67
C VAL A 215 4.26 1.40 13.51
N ASN A 216 2.98 1.10 13.72
CA ASN A 216 1.94 1.37 12.72
C ASN A 216 1.72 2.87 12.49
N ALA A 217 1.94 3.70 13.50
CA ALA A 217 1.83 5.15 13.39
C ALA A 217 3.04 5.83 12.71
N MET A 218 4.16 5.11 12.56
CA MET A 218 5.35 5.64 11.87
C MET A 218 5.16 5.58 10.35
N PRO A 219 5.10 6.72 9.64
CA PRO A 219 4.95 6.73 8.20
C PRO A 219 6.24 6.26 7.52
N SER A 220 6.09 5.38 6.53
CA SER A 220 7.17 4.99 5.63
C SER A 220 7.45 6.06 4.55
N LEU A 221 8.57 5.95 3.83
CA LEU A 221 8.82 6.78 2.63
C LEU A 221 7.70 6.61 1.60
N SER A 222 7.15 5.41 1.43
CA SER A 222 5.98 5.21 0.57
C SER A 222 4.75 5.92 1.07
N ASP A 223 4.44 5.86 2.37
CA ASP A 223 3.28 6.56 2.93
C ASP A 223 3.41 8.07 2.74
N MET A 224 4.61 8.61 2.93
CA MET A 224 4.90 10.03 2.72
C MET A 224 4.75 10.43 1.25
N LYS A 225 5.23 9.61 0.30
CA LYS A 225 5.04 9.84 -1.14
C LYS A 225 3.56 9.92 -1.48
N TYR A 226 2.77 8.89 -1.16
CA TYR A 226 1.33 8.86 -1.45
C TYR A 226 0.58 10.01 -0.77
N LYS A 227 0.96 10.37 0.46
CA LYS A 227 0.39 11.51 1.17
C LYS A 227 0.67 12.83 0.47
N ASN A 228 1.88 13.02 -0.05
CA ASN A 228 2.26 14.25 -0.76
C ASN A 228 1.57 14.34 -2.13
N GLU A 229 1.48 13.21 -2.85
CA GLU A 229 0.73 13.12 -4.11
C GLU A 229 -0.76 13.43 -3.88
N ALA A 230 -1.40 12.82 -2.88
CA ALA A 230 -2.78 13.09 -2.52
C ALA A 230 -3.01 14.57 -2.14
N LYS A 231 -2.09 15.18 -1.39
CA LYS A 231 -2.13 16.63 -1.09
C LYS A 231 -2.04 17.47 -2.36
N SER A 232 -1.16 17.12 -3.29
CA SER A 232 -1.00 17.84 -4.55
C SER A 232 -2.27 17.76 -5.39
N ILE A 233 -2.91 16.58 -5.44
CA ILE A 233 -4.20 16.40 -6.11
C ILE A 233 -5.26 17.28 -5.45
N ILE A 234 -5.43 17.20 -4.14
CA ILE A 234 -6.41 18.01 -3.39
C ILE A 234 -6.16 19.51 -3.59
N ALA A 235 -4.90 19.95 -3.59
CA ALA A 235 -4.55 21.35 -3.80
C ALA A 235 -4.85 21.85 -5.22
N SER A 236 -4.88 20.95 -6.21
CA SER A 236 -5.25 21.28 -7.60
C SER A 236 -6.76 21.32 -7.83
N LEU A 237 -7.55 20.74 -6.92
CA LEU A 237 -9.00 20.68 -7.04
C LEU A 237 -9.67 21.97 -6.51
N PRO A 238 -10.82 22.35 -7.08
CA PRO A 238 -11.57 23.50 -6.61
C PRO A 238 -12.09 23.26 -5.18
N LYS A 239 -12.17 24.33 -4.40
CA LYS A 239 -12.74 24.28 -3.05
C LYS A 239 -14.26 24.11 -3.17
N VAL A 240 -14.78 23.00 -2.66
CA VAL A 240 -16.22 22.74 -2.57
C VAL A 240 -16.64 22.78 -1.12
N GLU A 241 -17.65 23.59 -0.79
CA GLU A 241 -18.22 23.66 0.55
C GLU A 241 -19.28 22.56 0.72
N VAL A 242 -19.11 21.75 1.76
CA VAL A 242 -20.06 20.69 2.13
C VAL A 242 -20.77 21.12 3.41
N PRO A 243 -22.11 21.31 3.40
CA PRO A 243 -22.84 21.69 4.59
C PRO A 243 -22.85 20.55 5.62
N LYS A 244 -23.09 20.90 6.89
CA LYS A 244 -23.36 19.89 7.93
C LYS A 244 -24.78 19.35 7.73
N PHE A 245 -24.90 18.02 7.66
CA PHE A 245 -26.19 17.34 7.54
C PHE A 245 -26.71 16.90 8.91
N SER A 246 -27.99 17.12 9.15
CA SER A 246 -28.68 16.71 10.39
C SER A 246 -29.04 15.23 10.38
N ASN A 247 -29.24 14.66 9.19
CA ASN A 247 -29.59 13.26 8.99
C ASN A 247 -29.07 12.75 7.64
N ALA A 248 -29.09 11.43 7.45
CA ALA A 248 -28.60 10.81 6.22
C ALA A 248 -29.41 11.21 4.97
N LYS A 249 -30.72 11.47 5.12
CA LYS A 249 -31.61 11.85 4.01
C LYS A 249 -31.22 13.20 3.41
N GLU A 250 -30.89 14.18 4.24
CA GLU A 250 -30.35 15.47 3.78
C GLU A 250 -29.08 15.28 2.95
N MET A 251 -28.16 14.45 3.41
CA MET A 251 -26.92 14.18 2.68
C MET A 251 -27.18 13.46 1.35
N ILE A 252 -28.10 12.49 1.32
CA ILE A 252 -28.49 11.75 0.11
C ILE A 252 -29.05 12.71 -0.95
N VAL A 253 -30.00 13.56 -0.57
CA VAL A 253 -30.60 14.56 -1.47
C VAL A 253 -29.55 15.56 -1.94
N TYR A 254 -28.65 15.99 -1.06
CA TYR A 254 -27.54 16.86 -1.44
C TYR A 254 -26.58 16.17 -2.41
N THR A 255 -26.21 14.91 -2.17
CA THR A 255 -25.33 14.12 -3.04
C THR A 255 -25.95 13.97 -4.43
N HIS A 256 -27.24 13.65 -4.49
CA HIS A 256 -27.98 13.60 -5.74
C HIS A 256 -27.91 14.92 -6.51
N LYS A 257 -28.08 16.06 -5.82
CA LYS A 257 -27.92 17.39 -6.41
C LYS A 257 -26.50 17.61 -6.94
N MET A 258 -25.48 17.29 -6.14
CA MET A 258 -24.06 17.47 -6.52
C MET A 258 -23.70 16.65 -7.76
N LEU A 259 -24.18 15.41 -7.88
CA LEU A 259 -24.00 14.56 -9.06
C LEU A 259 -24.60 15.14 -10.34
N ARG A 260 -25.61 16.02 -10.21
CA ARG A 260 -26.26 16.68 -11.35
C ARG A 260 -25.61 18.01 -11.72
N GLU A 261 -24.99 18.69 -10.76
CA GLU A 261 -24.66 20.11 -10.89
C GLU A 261 -23.17 20.43 -10.88
N LEU A 262 -22.37 19.68 -10.11
CA LEU A 262 -20.94 19.95 -10.00
C LEU A 262 -20.24 19.64 -11.32
N SER A 263 -19.19 20.39 -11.64
CA SER A 263 -18.21 20.01 -12.66
C SER A 263 -17.45 18.75 -12.26
N LYS A 264 -16.66 18.20 -13.19
CA LYS A 264 -15.86 16.99 -12.95
C LYS A 264 -14.90 17.19 -11.77
N GLU A 265 -14.21 18.33 -11.74
CA GLU A 265 -13.21 18.64 -10.71
C GLU A 265 -13.88 18.93 -9.36
N GLU A 266 -15.01 19.64 -9.35
CA GLU A 266 -15.79 19.89 -8.13
C GLU A 266 -16.39 18.60 -7.56
N LEU A 267 -16.92 17.71 -8.40
CA LEU A 267 -17.45 16.43 -7.94
C LEU A 267 -16.33 15.57 -7.33
N HIS A 268 -15.15 15.55 -7.93
CA HIS A 268 -14.00 14.86 -7.34
C HIS A 268 -13.64 15.45 -5.97
N ALA A 269 -13.59 16.78 -5.84
CA ALA A 269 -13.34 17.45 -4.56
C ALA A 269 -14.42 17.14 -3.51
N TYR A 270 -15.69 17.08 -3.94
CA TYR A 270 -16.81 16.71 -3.09
C TYR A 270 -16.67 15.27 -2.58
N LEU A 271 -16.41 14.31 -3.47
CA LEU A 271 -16.27 12.88 -3.11
C LEU A 271 -15.12 12.65 -2.12
N LEU A 272 -13.96 13.29 -2.31
CA LEU A 272 -12.85 13.19 -1.37
C LEU A 272 -13.21 13.69 0.04
N GLN A 273 -14.16 14.63 0.16
CA GLN A 273 -14.63 15.13 1.44
C GLN A 273 -15.75 14.29 2.06
N THR A 274 -16.56 13.61 1.25
CA THR A 274 -17.80 12.95 1.70
C THR A 274 -17.75 11.44 1.75
N LEU A 275 -16.80 10.78 1.08
CA LEU A 275 -16.63 9.33 1.15
C LEU A 275 -16.31 8.84 2.57
N SER A 276 -16.82 7.66 2.88
CA SER A 276 -16.51 6.90 4.11
C SER A 276 -15.01 6.68 4.28
N SER A 277 -14.55 6.65 5.54
CA SER A 277 -13.17 6.29 5.91
C SER A 277 -12.71 4.94 5.34
N SER A 278 -13.64 4.03 5.05
CA SER A 278 -13.39 2.73 4.40
C SER A 278 -12.79 2.82 2.99
N TYR A 279 -12.86 3.98 2.33
CA TYR A 279 -12.28 4.22 1.00
C TYR A 279 -10.86 4.80 1.06
N PHE A 280 -10.34 5.04 2.27
CA PHE A 280 -9.00 5.58 2.48
C PHE A 280 -8.08 4.50 3.05
N GLN A 281 -6.77 4.73 2.93
CA GLN A 281 -5.79 3.92 3.65
C GLN A 281 -6.01 4.03 5.17
N GLU A 282 -5.60 3.00 5.90
CA GLU A 282 -5.72 2.99 7.36
C GLU A 282 -5.04 4.23 7.96
N ASN A 283 -5.72 4.88 8.91
CA ASN A 283 -5.27 6.13 9.55
C ASN A 283 -5.06 7.33 8.59
N SER A 284 -5.52 7.24 7.34
CA SER A 284 -5.49 8.33 6.37
C SER A 284 -6.89 8.89 6.11
N LYS A 285 -6.96 10.20 5.87
CA LYS A 285 -8.19 10.90 5.44
C LYS A 285 -8.10 11.45 4.02
N ILE A 286 -6.95 11.24 3.36
CA ILE A 286 -6.65 11.86 2.06
C ILE A 286 -6.07 10.88 1.05
N VAL A 287 -5.39 9.82 1.50
CA VAL A 287 -4.84 8.80 0.61
C VAL A 287 -5.90 7.72 0.43
N LEU A 288 -6.37 7.56 -0.80
CA LEU A 288 -7.35 6.53 -1.14
C LEU A 288 -6.72 5.14 -1.09
N ASN A 289 -7.53 4.13 -0.78
CA ASN A 289 -7.19 2.75 -1.05
C ASN A 289 -7.70 2.33 -2.43
N ALA A 290 -7.38 1.11 -2.88
CA ALA A 290 -7.77 0.61 -4.20
C ALA A 290 -9.30 0.64 -4.45
N SER A 291 -10.11 0.42 -3.40
CA SER A 291 -11.56 0.53 -3.50
C SER A 291 -12.01 1.98 -3.65
N GLY A 292 -11.37 2.92 -2.95
CA GLY A 292 -11.63 4.36 -3.07
C GLY A 292 -11.32 4.92 -4.44
N GLU A 293 -10.14 4.59 -4.97
CA GLU A 293 -9.73 4.98 -6.33
C GLU A 293 -10.73 4.48 -7.38
N ARG A 294 -11.10 3.20 -7.27
CA ARG A 294 -12.08 2.58 -8.16
C ARG A 294 -13.44 3.25 -8.06
N LYS A 295 -13.94 3.48 -6.83
CA LYS A 295 -15.25 4.09 -6.58
C LYS A 295 -15.31 5.51 -7.14
N ILE A 296 -14.28 6.33 -6.91
CA ILE A 296 -14.23 7.67 -7.51
C ILE A 296 -14.25 7.55 -9.03
N LYS A 297 -13.40 6.72 -9.62
CA LYS A 297 -13.36 6.55 -11.07
C LYS A 297 -14.73 6.15 -11.65
N GLU A 298 -15.37 5.12 -11.09
CA GLU A 298 -16.69 4.65 -11.50
C GLU A 298 -17.73 5.79 -11.43
N VAL A 299 -17.79 6.50 -10.31
CA VAL A 299 -18.74 7.62 -10.12
C VAL A 299 -18.46 8.75 -11.11
N MET A 300 -17.19 9.10 -11.33
CA MET A 300 -16.80 10.16 -12.26
C MET A 300 -17.15 9.81 -13.71
N ASP A 301 -16.90 8.57 -14.13
CA ASP A 301 -17.17 8.09 -15.48
C ASP A 301 -18.68 8.02 -15.78
N GLU A 302 -19.50 7.64 -14.79
CA GLU A 302 -20.96 7.61 -14.93
C GLU A 302 -21.58 9.02 -14.83
N ALA A 303 -21.12 9.84 -13.88
CA ALA A 303 -21.65 11.19 -13.68
C ALA A 303 -21.34 12.11 -14.87
N HIS A 304 -20.14 12.00 -15.42
CA HIS A 304 -19.61 12.85 -16.50
C HIS A 304 -19.22 12.08 -17.76
N GLY A 305 -19.96 11.01 -18.07
CA GLY A 305 -19.71 10.18 -19.24
C GLY A 305 -19.68 10.96 -20.55
N ALA A 306 -18.86 10.51 -21.51
CA ALA A 306 -18.65 11.21 -22.78
C ALA A 306 -19.93 11.29 -23.65
N LYS A 307 -20.80 10.27 -23.57
CA LYS A 307 -22.05 10.21 -24.37
C LYS A 307 -23.27 10.77 -23.63
N SER A 308 -23.37 10.49 -22.34
CA SER A 308 -24.46 10.93 -21.47
C SER A 308 -23.92 11.20 -20.06
N SER A 309 -24.66 11.98 -19.29
CA SER A 309 -24.34 12.30 -17.91
C SER A 309 -25.46 11.88 -16.96
N TYR A 310 -25.14 11.84 -15.67
CA TYR A 310 -26.15 11.60 -14.64
C TYR A 310 -27.27 12.65 -14.69
N LYS A 311 -26.93 13.94 -14.87
CA LYS A 311 -27.91 15.05 -15.03
C LYS A 311 -28.89 14.81 -16.17
N LYS A 312 -28.43 14.25 -17.29
CA LYS A 312 -29.26 13.99 -18.47
C LYS A 312 -30.30 12.91 -18.20
N GLN A 313 -29.96 11.89 -17.41
CA GLN A 313 -30.83 10.73 -17.18
C GLN A 313 -31.63 10.80 -15.88
N TYR A 314 -31.20 11.58 -14.89
CA TYR A 314 -31.88 11.69 -13.60
C TYR A 314 -32.47 13.09 -13.41
N CYS A 315 -33.75 13.13 -13.03
CA CYS A 315 -34.48 14.37 -12.73
C CYS A 315 -33.86 15.12 -11.55
N GLU A 316 -34.18 16.40 -11.40
CA GLU A 316 -33.88 17.15 -10.17
C GLU A 316 -34.66 16.64 -8.97
N ASN A 317 -35.92 16.29 -9.23
CA ASN A 317 -36.81 15.64 -8.30
C ASN A 317 -37.13 14.26 -8.88
N PRO A 318 -36.30 13.24 -8.62
CA PRO A 318 -36.53 11.89 -9.13
C PRO A 318 -37.63 11.18 -8.34
N VAL A 319 -38.26 10.18 -8.97
CA VAL A 319 -39.18 9.28 -8.26
C VAL A 319 -38.36 8.37 -7.35
N ILE A 320 -38.71 8.31 -6.07
CA ILE A 320 -38.09 7.40 -5.11
C ILE A 320 -38.55 5.98 -5.42
N LYS A 321 -37.62 5.08 -5.70
CA LYS A 321 -37.87 3.65 -5.85
C LYS A 321 -38.00 2.97 -4.50
N THR A 322 -37.03 3.24 -3.63
CA THR A 322 -36.93 2.62 -2.31
C THR A 322 -36.21 3.60 -1.40
N GLU A 323 -36.74 3.76 -0.19
CA GLU A 323 -36.11 4.55 0.87
C GLU A 323 -36.01 3.66 2.12
N GLN A 324 -34.82 3.61 2.69
CA GLN A 324 -34.51 2.93 3.95
C GLN A 324 -33.62 3.85 4.79
N ASN A 325 -33.41 3.51 6.06
CA ASN A 325 -32.52 4.28 6.91
C ASN A 325 -31.11 4.32 6.30
N GLY A 326 -30.63 5.52 5.95
CA GLY A 326 -29.31 5.71 5.34
C GLY A 326 -29.18 5.28 3.88
N MET A 327 -30.24 4.89 3.18
CA MET A 327 -30.15 4.48 1.77
C MET A 327 -31.37 4.90 0.96
N MET A 328 -31.12 5.40 -0.25
CA MET A 328 -32.18 5.76 -1.18
C MET A 328 -31.85 5.28 -2.59
N GLU A 329 -32.81 4.61 -3.21
CA GLU A 329 -32.80 4.29 -4.63
C GLU A 329 -33.70 5.27 -5.39
N LEU A 330 -33.13 5.94 -6.39
CA LEU A 330 -33.81 6.94 -7.20
C LEU A 330 -33.94 6.43 -8.62
N TRP A 331 -35.14 6.48 -9.18
CA TRP A 331 -35.35 6.15 -10.57
C TRP A 331 -34.75 7.22 -11.49
N ASN A 332 -34.25 6.79 -12.64
CA ASN A 332 -33.99 7.67 -13.78
C ASN A 332 -35.33 8.17 -14.39
N LYS A 333 -35.26 9.09 -15.34
CA LYS A 333 -36.44 9.72 -15.99
C LYS A 333 -37.44 8.75 -16.62
N ALA A 334 -37.02 7.51 -16.92
CA ALA A 334 -37.86 6.48 -17.53
C ALA A 334 -38.31 5.37 -16.56
N ASN A 335 -37.95 5.45 -15.27
CA ASN A 335 -38.24 4.45 -14.24
C ASN A 335 -37.79 3.00 -14.59
N ASP A 336 -36.71 2.84 -15.35
CA ASP A 336 -36.18 1.53 -15.75
C ASP A 336 -34.77 1.25 -15.22
N ARG A 337 -34.02 2.29 -14.86
CA ARG A 337 -32.75 2.21 -14.12
C ARG A 337 -32.81 3.05 -12.88
N LYS A 338 -32.03 2.67 -11.89
CA LYS A 338 -31.98 3.31 -10.59
C LYS A 338 -30.54 3.66 -10.24
N CYS A 339 -30.32 4.74 -9.54
CA CYS A 339 -29.09 4.91 -8.78
C CYS A 339 -29.38 4.58 -7.32
N ARG A 340 -28.34 4.19 -6.58
CA ARG A 340 -28.39 3.99 -5.13
C ARG A 340 -27.36 4.90 -4.47
N ILE A 341 -27.80 5.63 -3.45
CA ILE A 341 -26.94 6.44 -2.59
C ILE A 341 -27.10 5.91 -1.17
N SER A 342 -26.00 5.47 -0.58
CA SER A 342 -25.93 4.95 0.79
C SER A 342 -25.04 5.85 1.65
N VAL A 343 -25.53 6.18 2.84
CA VAL A 343 -24.92 7.13 3.77
C VAL A 343 -24.96 6.56 5.18
N ASP A 344 -23.79 6.45 5.79
CA ASP A 344 -23.62 5.99 7.17
C ASP A 344 -23.22 7.15 8.09
N LYS A 345 -23.59 7.05 9.37
CA LYS A 345 -23.11 7.97 10.40
C LYS A 345 -21.73 7.54 10.89
N GLN A 346 -20.75 8.43 10.84
CA GLN A 346 -19.38 8.23 11.35
C GLN A 346 -19.03 9.36 12.32
N GLY A 347 -19.04 9.04 13.62
CA GLY A 347 -18.95 10.04 14.68
C GLY A 347 -20.12 11.02 14.60
N ASP A 348 -19.80 12.31 14.51
CA ASP A 348 -20.77 13.41 14.40
C ASP A 348 -21.10 13.81 12.95
N THR A 349 -20.62 13.04 11.96
CA THR A 349 -20.79 13.36 10.54
C THR A 349 -21.45 12.22 9.78
N TYR A 350 -22.06 12.54 8.64
CA TYR A 350 -22.58 11.55 7.69
C TYR A 350 -21.59 11.41 6.53
N LYS A 351 -21.39 10.18 6.07
CA LYS A 351 -20.44 9.83 5.00
C LYS A 351 -21.07 8.89 3.99
N ILE A 352 -20.72 9.06 2.72
CA ILE A 352 -21.16 8.18 1.64
C ILE A 352 -20.46 6.82 1.83
N SER A 353 -21.23 5.82 2.23
CA SER A 353 -20.76 4.44 2.41
C SER A 353 -20.75 3.68 1.09
N ASP A 354 -21.68 4.00 0.19
CA ASP A 354 -21.69 3.47 -1.17
C ASP A 354 -22.44 4.39 -2.13
N LEU A 355 -22.01 4.34 -3.40
CA LEU A 355 -22.60 5.10 -4.48
C LEU A 355 -22.61 4.24 -5.74
N GLU A 356 -23.81 3.87 -6.20
CA GLU A 356 -24.02 3.10 -7.43
C GLU A 356 -24.81 3.95 -8.42
N LEU A 357 -24.15 4.31 -9.53
CA LEU A 357 -24.75 5.07 -10.62
C LEU A 357 -24.96 4.17 -11.82
N TYR A 358 -26.06 4.38 -12.54
CA TYR A 358 -26.36 3.64 -13.76
C TYR A 358 -26.80 4.64 -14.83
N VAL A 359 -25.89 4.98 -15.75
CA VAL A 359 -26.17 5.89 -16.86
C VAL A 359 -26.07 5.10 -18.16
N PHE A 360 -27.16 5.06 -18.94
CA PHE A 360 -27.13 4.43 -20.25
C PHE A 360 -26.15 5.13 -21.20
N ALA A 361 -25.45 4.36 -22.03
CA ALA A 361 -24.47 4.87 -22.98
C ALA A 361 -24.83 4.61 -24.46
N THR A 362 -25.98 4.00 -24.74
CA THR A 362 -26.46 3.76 -26.11
C THR A 362 -27.35 4.92 -26.56
N ASP A 363 -27.25 5.33 -27.83
CA ASP A 363 -27.99 6.51 -28.33
C ASP A 363 -29.52 6.31 -28.23
N ALA A 364 -29.99 5.08 -28.46
CA ALA A 364 -31.40 4.72 -28.34
C ALA A 364 -31.91 4.82 -26.89
N ASP A 365 -31.16 4.31 -25.92
CA ASP A 365 -31.55 4.40 -24.51
C ASP A 365 -31.46 5.85 -24.00
N ILE A 366 -30.42 6.59 -24.40
CA ILE A 366 -30.27 8.00 -24.03
C ILE A 366 -31.46 8.81 -24.52
N ALA A 367 -31.82 8.70 -25.82
CA ALA A 367 -32.96 9.42 -26.38
C ALA A 367 -34.28 9.07 -25.68
N ARG A 368 -34.50 7.78 -25.39
CA ARG A 368 -35.70 7.31 -24.68
C ARG A 368 -35.78 7.85 -23.25
N VAL A 369 -34.68 7.83 -22.51
CA VAL A 369 -34.64 8.31 -21.12
C VAL A 369 -34.73 9.83 -21.06
N GLU A 370 -34.06 10.56 -21.95
CA GLU A 370 -34.12 12.03 -22.00
C GLU A 370 -35.52 12.55 -22.37
N ALA A 371 -36.26 11.83 -23.23
CA ALA A 371 -37.63 12.17 -23.61
C ALA A 371 -38.69 11.85 -22.53
N ALA A 372 -38.34 11.04 -21.52
CA ALA A 372 -39.29 10.63 -20.49
C ALA A 372 -39.50 11.74 -19.44
N THR A 373 -40.74 11.90 -19.00
CA THR A 373 -41.16 12.93 -18.03
C THR A 373 -41.56 12.35 -16.68
N LEU A 374 -41.11 11.12 -16.35
CA LEU A 374 -41.44 10.45 -15.10
C LEU A 374 -40.51 10.95 -13.98
N CYS A 375 -40.80 12.16 -13.51
CA CYS A 375 -40.13 12.79 -12.38
C CYS A 375 -41.08 12.87 -11.17
N GLY A 376 -40.52 12.88 -9.97
CA GLY A 376 -41.25 13.01 -8.70
C GLY A 376 -41.39 14.46 -8.23
N GLY A 377 -42.08 14.65 -7.09
CA GLY A 377 -42.12 15.93 -6.36
C GLY A 377 -40.94 16.12 -5.41
N THR A 378 -40.90 17.26 -4.69
CA THR A 378 -39.84 17.56 -3.73
C THR A 378 -39.71 16.48 -2.66
N ILE A 379 -38.49 15.95 -2.50
CA ILE A 379 -38.18 14.96 -1.47
C ILE A 379 -38.14 15.67 -0.10
N GLN A 380 -39.07 15.34 0.79
CA GLN A 380 -39.08 15.88 2.15
C GLN A 380 -37.91 15.31 2.97
N THR A 381 -36.94 16.16 3.31
CA THR A 381 -35.75 15.78 4.10
C THR A 381 -35.94 15.93 5.61
N LYS A 382 -37.02 16.59 6.04
CA LYS A 382 -37.43 16.61 7.45
C LYS A 382 -37.78 15.18 7.86
N VAL A 383 -36.90 14.58 8.66
CA VAL A 383 -37.25 13.39 9.42
C VAL A 383 -38.17 13.90 10.52
N GLU A 384 -39.47 13.57 10.44
CA GLU A 384 -40.35 13.72 11.60
C GLU A 384 -39.65 13.02 12.77
N THR A 385 -39.46 13.72 13.87
CA THR A 385 -38.82 13.18 15.08
C THR A 385 -39.40 11.79 15.30
N ALA A 386 -38.54 10.76 15.17
CA ALA A 386 -38.94 9.39 15.41
C ALA A 386 -39.67 9.39 16.75
N VAL A 387 -40.97 9.10 16.72
CA VAL A 387 -41.78 9.12 17.94
C VAL A 387 -41.17 8.07 18.84
N GLY A 388 -40.48 8.52 19.88
CA GLY A 388 -39.95 7.64 20.90
C GLY A 388 -41.13 7.12 21.70
N TYR A 389 -41.38 5.82 21.63
CA TYR A 389 -42.36 5.18 22.48
C TYR A 389 -41.72 4.77 23.80
N ASN A 390 -42.43 4.99 24.89
CA ASN A 390 -42.12 4.43 26.20
C ASN A 390 -42.75 3.04 26.33
N ILE A 391 -42.17 2.21 27.20
CA ILE A 391 -42.78 0.93 27.57
C ILE A 391 -44.14 1.22 28.21
N GLY A 392 -45.20 0.62 27.69
CA GLY A 392 -46.58 0.85 28.10
C GLY A 392 -47.38 1.76 27.16
N ASP A 393 -46.72 2.45 26.22
CA ASP A 393 -47.43 3.36 25.32
C ASP A 393 -48.42 2.61 24.41
N PRO A 394 -49.67 3.10 24.28
CA PRO A 394 -50.60 2.60 23.29
C PRO A 394 -50.16 3.06 21.89
N CYS A 395 -50.04 2.12 20.99
CA CYS A 395 -49.64 2.36 19.61
C CYS A 395 -50.55 1.61 18.64
N GLU A 396 -50.48 1.99 17.38
CA GLU A 396 -51.01 1.19 16.28
C GLU A 396 -49.83 0.76 15.41
N ILE A 397 -49.84 -0.50 14.96
CA ILE A 397 -48.84 -1.07 14.06
C ILE A 397 -49.45 -1.38 12.71
N MET A 398 -48.65 -1.27 11.65
CA MET A 398 -49.06 -1.68 10.31
C MET A 398 -48.85 -3.18 10.13
N ASP A 399 -49.92 -3.94 9.92
CA ASP A 399 -49.82 -5.38 9.68
C ASP A 399 -49.42 -5.72 8.23
N LYS A 400 -49.17 -7.02 7.97
CA LYS A 400 -48.81 -7.54 6.64
C LYS A 400 -49.87 -7.33 5.54
N TYR A 401 -51.10 -6.96 5.92
CA TYR A 401 -52.21 -6.65 5.02
C TYR A 401 -52.44 -5.13 4.89
N LYS A 402 -51.49 -4.31 5.36
CA LYS A 402 -51.55 -2.84 5.36
C LYS A 402 -52.74 -2.28 6.15
N LYS A 403 -53.14 -2.97 7.23
CA LYS A 403 -54.15 -2.48 8.18
C LYS A 403 -53.48 -2.11 9.50
N TRP A 404 -53.96 -1.02 10.10
CA TRP A 404 -53.51 -0.59 11.42
C TRP A 404 -54.16 -1.43 12.51
N GLN A 405 -53.34 -2.06 13.34
CA GLN A 405 -53.76 -2.87 14.49
C GLN A 405 -53.30 -2.21 15.78
N LYS A 406 -54.18 -2.16 16.77
CA LYS A 406 -53.85 -1.60 18.08
C LYS A 406 -52.90 -2.52 18.84
N GLY A 407 -52.02 -1.93 19.62
CA GLY A 407 -51.09 -2.64 20.46
C GLY A 407 -50.47 -1.77 21.55
N THR A 408 -49.61 -2.39 22.34
CA THR A 408 -48.91 -1.72 23.44
C THR A 408 -47.43 -2.05 23.39
N VAL A 409 -46.58 -1.03 23.53
CA VAL A 409 -45.12 -1.21 23.57
C VAL A 409 -44.73 -1.95 24.85
N LYS A 410 -43.98 -3.06 24.71
CA LYS A 410 -43.52 -3.88 25.83
C LYS A 410 -42.02 -3.80 26.07
N GLN A 411 -41.26 -3.56 25.02
CA GLN A 411 -39.81 -3.53 25.11
C GLN A 411 -39.25 -2.63 24.03
N LYS A 412 -38.17 -1.91 24.34
CA LYS A 412 -37.33 -1.24 23.36
C LYS A 412 -36.13 -2.13 23.04
N ASP A 413 -35.80 -2.28 21.76
CA ASP A 413 -34.63 -3.02 21.32
C ASP A 413 -33.37 -2.25 21.76
N THR A 414 -32.43 -2.93 22.40
CA THR A 414 -31.17 -2.32 22.86
C THR A 414 -30.13 -2.19 21.75
N SER A 415 -30.34 -2.89 20.62
CA SER A 415 -29.46 -2.87 19.45
C SER A 415 -29.95 -1.93 18.34
N PHE A 416 -31.24 -1.58 18.34
CA PHE A 416 -31.87 -0.72 17.33
C PHE A 416 -32.72 0.36 18.01
N ASP A 417 -32.28 1.62 17.93
CA ASP A 417 -32.91 2.76 18.61
C ASP A 417 -34.36 3.04 18.19
N ASN A 418 -34.73 2.57 17.00
CA ASN A 418 -36.01 2.74 16.34
C ASN A 418 -36.88 1.47 16.35
N ARG A 419 -36.59 0.46 17.18
CA ARG A 419 -37.32 -0.83 17.18
C ARG A 419 -37.90 -1.17 18.55
N TYR A 420 -39.14 -1.65 18.54
CA TYR A 420 -39.94 -1.90 19.73
C TYR A 420 -40.69 -3.22 19.61
N TYR A 421 -40.74 -4.00 20.69
CA TYR A 421 -41.62 -5.15 20.77
C TYR A 421 -43.01 -4.67 21.15
N VAL A 422 -43.98 -4.90 20.27
CA VAL A 422 -45.38 -4.50 20.45
C VAL A 422 -46.23 -5.74 20.69
N ASN A 423 -47.00 -5.70 21.76
CA ASN A 423 -48.07 -6.65 21.97
C ASN A 423 -49.31 -6.18 21.22
N VAL A 424 -49.70 -6.87 20.15
CA VAL A 424 -50.78 -6.48 19.25
C VAL A 424 -52.09 -7.13 19.72
N GLU A 425 -53.17 -6.36 19.80
CA GLU A 425 -54.48 -6.82 20.30
C GLU A 425 -55.14 -7.83 19.34
N GLN A 426 -55.03 -7.58 18.03
CA GLN A 426 -55.56 -8.44 16.98
C GLN A 426 -54.50 -8.65 15.90
N GLY A 427 -53.79 -9.77 15.98
CA GLY A 427 -52.74 -10.13 15.02
C GLY A 427 -51.51 -10.75 15.69
N THR A 428 -50.35 -10.54 15.09
CA THR A 428 -49.09 -11.11 15.55
C THR A 428 -48.30 -10.07 16.34
N SER A 429 -48.12 -10.30 17.64
CA SER A 429 -47.16 -9.55 18.46
C SER A 429 -45.73 -9.81 17.99
N GLY A 430 -44.87 -8.79 18.07
CA GLY A 430 -43.52 -8.90 17.54
C GLY A 430 -42.75 -7.59 17.56
N TRP A 431 -41.58 -7.61 16.93
CA TRP A 431 -40.73 -6.43 16.81
C TRP A 431 -41.12 -5.59 15.60
N TYR A 432 -41.44 -4.32 15.85
CA TYR A 432 -41.80 -3.33 14.85
C TYR A 432 -40.86 -2.13 14.95
N THR A 433 -40.53 -1.52 13.81
CA THR A 433 -39.75 -0.29 13.77
C THR A 433 -40.66 0.94 13.80
N THR A 434 -40.15 2.12 14.19
CA THR A 434 -40.96 3.35 14.36
C THR A 434 -41.69 3.78 13.08
N ASP A 435 -41.21 3.40 11.90
CA ASP A 435 -41.87 3.59 10.60
C ASP A 435 -43.11 2.69 10.39
N GLN A 436 -43.20 1.58 11.14
CA GLN A 436 -44.33 0.66 11.15
C GLN A 436 -45.32 0.95 12.28
N MET A 437 -45.06 1.97 13.10
CA MET A 437 -45.82 2.32 14.30
C MET A 437 -46.39 3.73 14.19
N ARG A 438 -47.51 3.99 14.87
CA ARG A 438 -48.00 5.35 15.15
C ARG A 438 -48.66 5.41 16.53
N THR A 439 -48.78 6.61 17.10
CA THR A 439 -49.52 6.79 18.36
C THR A 439 -51.00 6.50 18.16
N SER A 440 -51.61 5.72 19.04
CA SER A 440 -53.06 5.48 19.04
C SER A 440 -53.78 6.81 19.21
N THR A 441 -54.58 7.23 18.22
CA THR A 441 -55.35 8.48 18.27
C THR A 441 -56.45 8.38 19.31
N ASN A 442 -56.12 8.72 20.55
CA ASN A 442 -57.06 9.24 21.56
C ASN A 442 -56.36 9.93 22.74
N GLN A 443 -55.28 10.70 22.50
CA GLN A 443 -54.96 11.83 23.36
C GLN A 443 -54.37 12.99 22.54
N LYS A 444 -54.94 14.15 22.81
CA LYS A 444 -54.64 15.47 22.26
C LYS A 444 -53.16 15.80 22.52
N SER A 445 -52.51 16.33 21.50
CA SER A 445 -51.18 16.93 21.57
C SER A 445 -51.04 17.81 22.82
N SER A 446 -50.03 17.53 23.63
CA SER A 446 -49.41 18.53 24.49
C SER A 446 -47.97 18.67 24.03
N VAL A 447 -47.79 19.63 23.11
CA VAL A 447 -46.57 20.41 23.04
C VAL A 447 -46.37 21.01 24.43
N THR A 448 -45.27 20.67 25.10
CA THR A 448 -44.88 21.39 26.32
C THR A 448 -43.51 21.99 26.09
N THR A 449 -43.56 23.28 25.78
CA THR A 449 -42.48 24.25 25.92
C THR A 449 -41.94 24.21 27.35
N GLU A 450 -40.64 24.50 27.46
CA GLU A 450 -39.83 24.57 28.68
C GLU A 450 -40.52 25.27 29.88
N ASN A 451 -40.44 24.68 31.08
CA ASN A 451 -39.67 25.25 32.19
C ASN A 451 -39.69 24.41 33.49
N LYS A 452 -38.45 24.19 33.98
CA LYS A 452 -37.95 24.15 35.36
C LYS A 452 -38.57 23.26 36.46
N THR A 453 -37.59 22.66 37.16
CA THR A 453 -37.52 22.19 38.55
C THR A 453 -38.14 20.82 38.89
N GLY A 454 -37.24 19.85 39.08
CA GLY A 454 -37.53 18.54 39.66
C GLY A 454 -36.30 17.62 39.58
N ASN A 455 -35.37 17.82 40.50
CA ASN A 455 -34.10 17.12 40.60
C ASN A 455 -34.28 15.62 40.94
N THR A 456 -33.98 14.71 40.00
CA THR A 456 -33.62 13.33 40.34
C THR A 456 -32.52 12.85 39.40
N ALA A 457 -31.27 13.08 39.80
CA ALA A 457 -30.10 12.53 39.15
C ALA A 457 -30.05 11.01 39.31
N THR A 458 -30.25 10.24 38.24
CA THR A 458 -29.73 8.88 38.14
C THR A 458 -28.28 8.97 37.65
N SER A 459 -27.36 9.05 38.61
CA SER A 459 -25.91 9.02 38.35
C SER A 459 -25.54 7.74 37.61
N THR A 460 -25.00 7.87 36.41
CA THR A 460 -24.34 6.75 35.71
C THR A 460 -23.09 6.38 36.51
N GLN A 461 -23.17 5.33 37.31
CA GLN A 461 -22.08 4.91 38.17
C GLN A 461 -20.91 4.40 37.30
N THR A 462 -19.77 5.08 37.37
CA THR A 462 -18.55 4.69 36.67
C THR A 462 -17.59 3.99 37.63
N PHE A 463 -16.97 2.91 37.17
CA PHE A 463 -16.01 2.12 37.95
C PHE A 463 -14.58 2.41 37.47
N LYS A 464 -13.58 2.18 38.32
CA LYS A 464 -12.16 2.32 38.01
C LYS A 464 -11.48 0.96 38.02
N VAL A 465 -10.38 0.84 37.27
CA VAL A 465 -9.52 -0.35 37.33
C VAL A 465 -9.00 -0.52 38.77
N GLY A 466 -9.16 -1.72 39.32
CA GLY A 466 -8.88 -2.05 40.70
C GLY A 466 -10.11 -2.06 41.63
N ASP A 467 -11.26 -1.49 41.21
CA ASP A 467 -12.47 -1.50 42.03
C ASP A 467 -12.96 -2.94 42.26
N LYS A 468 -13.29 -3.25 43.51
CA LYS A 468 -14.01 -4.48 43.88
C LYS A 468 -15.48 -4.29 43.58
N ILE A 469 -16.03 -5.21 42.79
CA ILE A 469 -17.39 -5.13 42.27
C ILE A 469 -18.12 -6.46 42.41
N MET A 470 -19.43 -6.40 42.28
CA MET A 470 -20.30 -7.53 42.01
C MET A 470 -20.76 -7.42 40.55
N GLY A 471 -20.41 -8.39 39.71
CA GLY A 471 -20.71 -8.39 38.27
C GLY A 471 -21.78 -9.42 37.89
N ASN A 472 -22.76 -9.04 37.09
CA ASN A 472 -23.81 -9.92 36.59
C ASN A 472 -23.32 -10.82 35.45
N TRP A 473 -22.88 -12.05 35.79
CA TRP A 473 -22.23 -12.96 34.85
C TRP A 473 -23.12 -13.26 33.64
N LYS A 474 -22.62 -12.96 32.44
CA LYS A 474 -23.31 -13.11 31.15
C LYS A 474 -24.69 -12.46 31.11
N ASN A 475 -24.92 -11.45 31.94
CA ASN A 475 -26.21 -10.80 32.17
C ASN A 475 -27.37 -11.75 32.53
N LYS A 476 -27.08 -12.91 33.16
CA LYS A 476 -28.09 -13.95 33.46
C LYS A 476 -28.83 -13.76 34.79
N GLY A 477 -28.58 -12.65 35.48
CA GLY A 477 -29.29 -12.23 36.70
C GLY A 477 -28.63 -12.63 38.02
N LYS A 478 -27.46 -13.29 37.99
CA LYS A 478 -26.67 -13.63 39.19
C LYS A 478 -25.39 -12.79 39.25
N TYR A 479 -25.13 -12.20 40.40
CA TYR A 479 -23.98 -11.34 40.64
C TYR A 479 -22.87 -12.08 41.39
N TYR A 480 -21.64 -11.96 40.90
CA TYR A 480 -20.45 -12.63 41.43
C TYR A 480 -19.38 -11.59 41.78
N SER A 481 -18.62 -11.86 42.84
CA SER A 481 -17.55 -10.96 43.29
C SER A 481 -16.39 -10.99 42.30
N GLY A 482 -15.88 -9.81 41.93
CA GLY A 482 -14.77 -9.67 41.01
C GLY A 482 -14.09 -8.31 41.13
N THR A 483 -13.07 -8.11 40.31
CA THR A 483 -12.29 -6.87 40.25
C THR A 483 -12.28 -6.35 38.83
N VAL A 484 -12.46 -5.04 38.67
CA VAL A 484 -12.27 -4.39 37.35
C VAL A 484 -10.79 -4.47 36.98
N SER A 485 -10.44 -5.27 35.98
CA SER A 485 -9.05 -5.46 35.53
C SER A 485 -8.66 -4.52 34.40
N ALA A 486 -9.62 -4.07 33.59
CA ALA A 486 -9.40 -3.06 32.55
C ALA A 486 -10.69 -2.31 32.21
N LYS A 487 -10.55 -1.12 31.61
CA LYS A 487 -11.66 -0.36 31.00
C LYS A 487 -11.31 -0.10 29.52
N ILE A 488 -12.22 -0.47 28.61
CA ILE A 488 -12.04 -0.35 27.16
C ILE A 488 -13.26 0.40 26.61
N GLY A 489 -13.11 1.70 26.35
CA GLY A 489 -14.23 2.59 26.04
C GLY A 489 -15.27 2.59 27.16
N ASP A 490 -16.52 2.25 26.83
CA ASP A 490 -17.64 2.16 27.78
C ASP A 490 -17.80 0.77 28.43
N LYS A 491 -16.88 -0.16 28.16
CA LYS A 491 -16.89 -1.53 28.70
C LYS A 491 -15.82 -1.72 29.77
N TYR A 492 -16.10 -2.64 30.69
CA TYR A 492 -15.25 -3.05 31.81
C TYR A 492 -14.90 -4.52 31.67
N VAL A 493 -13.63 -4.86 31.82
CA VAL A 493 -13.16 -6.24 31.93
C VAL A 493 -13.13 -6.61 33.41
N ILE A 494 -13.82 -7.67 33.80
CA ILE A 494 -13.91 -8.16 35.18
C ILE A 494 -13.15 -9.46 35.29
N PHE A 495 -12.30 -9.57 36.31
CA PHE A 495 -11.76 -10.85 36.79
C PHE A 495 -12.55 -11.25 38.04
N TYR A 496 -13.33 -12.32 37.94
CA TYR A 496 -14.10 -12.85 39.05
C TYR A 496 -13.18 -13.62 40.00
N ASP A 497 -13.57 -13.66 41.28
CA ASP A 497 -12.77 -14.28 42.33
C ASP A 497 -12.67 -15.83 42.18
N ASP A 498 -13.53 -16.44 41.36
CA ASP A 498 -13.48 -17.86 40.98
C ASP A 498 -12.57 -18.16 39.77
N GLY A 499 -11.92 -17.14 39.21
CA GLY A 499 -10.96 -17.24 38.12
C GLY A 499 -11.51 -16.92 36.72
N ASP A 500 -12.84 -16.77 36.59
CA ASP A 500 -13.49 -16.44 35.32
C ASP A 500 -13.32 -14.95 34.93
N LYS A 501 -13.48 -14.66 33.63
CA LYS A 501 -13.31 -13.31 33.07
C LYS A 501 -14.43 -12.95 32.12
N GLU A 502 -14.93 -11.72 32.21
CA GLU A 502 -15.98 -11.19 31.33
C GLU A 502 -15.71 -9.73 30.94
N THR A 503 -16.21 -9.30 29.78
CA THR A 503 -16.31 -7.88 29.43
C THR A 503 -17.77 -7.44 29.42
N CYS A 504 -18.13 -6.49 30.26
CA CYS A 504 -19.52 -6.04 30.48
C CYS A 504 -19.61 -4.51 30.57
N THR A 505 -20.82 -3.97 30.56
CA THR A 505 -21.06 -2.52 30.70
C THR A 505 -21.40 -2.14 32.15
N ALA A 506 -21.34 -0.84 32.48
CA ALA A 506 -21.51 -0.35 33.87
C ALA A 506 -22.81 -0.80 34.54
N ASP A 507 -23.88 -0.97 33.77
CA ASP A 507 -25.21 -1.42 34.21
C ASP A 507 -25.22 -2.89 34.68
N GLN A 508 -24.20 -3.67 34.34
CA GLN A 508 -24.00 -5.04 34.80
C GLN A 508 -23.15 -5.13 36.07
N LEU A 509 -22.67 -4.00 36.60
CA LEU A 509 -21.75 -3.92 37.73
C LEU A 509 -22.38 -3.18 38.93
N LYS A 510 -22.00 -3.59 40.12
CA LYS A 510 -22.31 -2.91 41.38
C LYS A 510 -21.04 -2.83 42.21
N LEU A 511 -20.79 -1.73 42.93
CA LEU A 511 -19.68 -1.68 43.89
C LEU A 511 -19.93 -2.74 44.97
N LYS A 512 -18.86 -3.44 45.37
CA LYS A 512 -18.91 -4.42 46.45
C LYS A 512 -18.91 -3.74 47.81
#